data_AF-A0AAU1ZKZ4-F1
#
_entry.id   AF-A0AAU1ZKZ4-F1
#
_cell.length_a   1.000
_cell.length_b   1.000
_cell.length_c   1.000
_cell.angle_alpha   90.00
_cell.angle_beta   90.00
_cell.angle_gamma   90.00
#
_symmetry.space_group_name_H-M   'P 1'
#
loop_
_entity.id
_entity.type
_entity.pdbx_description
1 polymer ?
#
loop_
_entity_poly.entity_id
_entity_poly.type
_entity_poly.pdbx_seq_one_letter_code
_entity_poly.pdbx_strand_id
1 'polypeptide(L)'
;MARVSERLRRLLPSTRRAPEAAAPAAPRPRQGHNLFEAAAEYVAACAEDDQGRADEAASRVSPGALSFGVNELACRALIALARERNESPSTVARSLLGLRDQ
;
A
#
# COMPACT_ATOMS: atom_id res chain seq x y z
N MET A 1 -4.03 17.63 57.03
CA MET A 1 -3.03 16.74 56.41
C MET A 1 -2.40 17.47 55.22
N ALA A 2 -1.07 17.44 55.11
CA ALA A 2 -0.17 17.90 54.01
C ALA A 2 -0.33 19.35 53.49
N ARG A 3 0.54 20.36 53.76
CA ARG A 3 1.98 20.60 53.47
C ARG A 3 2.37 20.70 51.97
N VAL A 4 2.87 21.90 51.58
CA VAL A 4 4.14 22.14 50.80
C VAL A 4 4.00 21.88 49.27
N SER A 5 4.38 22.72 48.29
CA SER A 5 5.28 23.89 48.20
C SER A 5 5.06 24.65 46.88
N GLU A 6 4.82 25.96 46.98
CA GLU A 6 5.12 26.96 45.95
C GLU A 6 6.63 27.26 46.01
N ARG A 7 7.42 26.86 45.01
CA ARG A 7 8.75 27.44 44.73
C ARG A 7 9.40 26.88 43.46
N LEU A 8 9.83 27.83 42.62
CA LEU A 8 11.01 27.76 41.75
C LEU A 8 10.95 26.88 40.48
N ARG A 9 10.33 27.41 39.41
CA ARG A 9 10.70 27.07 38.02
C ARG A 9 11.11 28.32 37.22
N ARG A 10 12.02 29.10 37.79
CA ARG A 10 12.90 30.00 37.03
C ARG A 10 14.28 29.36 36.98
N LEU A 11 14.89 29.45 35.80
CA LEU A 11 16.30 29.13 35.46
C LEU A 11 16.56 27.73 34.90
N LEU A 12 16.15 27.47 33.66
CA LEU A 12 16.92 26.64 32.73
C LEU A 12 17.00 27.36 31.36
N PRO A 13 18.21 27.66 30.86
CA PRO A 13 18.40 28.41 29.62
C PRO A 13 17.95 27.61 28.40
N SER A 14 17.12 28.26 27.60
CA SER A 14 16.72 27.81 26.27
C SER A 14 17.92 27.87 25.33
N THR A 15 18.56 26.72 25.09
CA THR A 15 19.51 26.55 23.99
C THR A 15 19.21 25.25 23.25
N ARG A 16 18.01 25.12 22.68
CA ARG A 16 17.86 24.26 21.51
C ARG A 16 18.47 25.00 20.32
N ARG A 17 19.74 24.74 20.04
CA ARG A 17 20.34 25.03 18.73
C ARG A 17 19.46 24.30 17.71
N ALA A 18 18.73 25.06 16.90
CA ALA A 18 17.97 24.50 15.81
C ALA A 18 18.93 23.69 14.94
N PRO A 19 18.61 22.44 14.56
CA PRO A 19 19.37 21.78 13.51
C PRO A 19 19.23 22.69 12.29
N GLU A 20 20.38 23.16 11.80
CA GLU A 20 20.51 23.75 10.49
C GLU A 20 19.70 22.90 9.52
N ALA A 21 18.70 23.51 8.89
CA ALA A 21 17.79 22.82 8.01
C ALA A 21 18.60 22.22 6.87
N ALA A 22 18.99 20.95 7.01
CA ALA A 22 19.51 20.17 5.92
C ALA A 22 18.48 20.28 4.81
N ALA A 23 18.87 20.90 3.71
CA ALA A 23 18.04 20.99 2.52
C ALA A 23 17.46 19.59 2.25
N PRO A 24 16.15 19.46 1.94
CA PRO A 24 15.57 18.16 1.68
C PRO A 24 16.40 17.51 0.59
N ALA A 25 17.05 16.40 0.92
CA ALA A 25 17.76 15.60 -0.06
C ALA A 25 16.80 15.34 -1.22
N ALA A 26 17.21 15.69 -2.44
CA ALA A 26 16.40 15.42 -3.62
C ALA A 26 15.96 13.95 -3.56
N PRO A 27 14.66 13.65 -3.81
CA PRO A 27 14.17 12.28 -3.72
C PRO A 27 15.05 11.43 -4.62
N ARG A 28 15.82 10.52 -4.02
CA ARG A 28 16.55 9.49 -4.77
C ARG A 28 15.50 8.82 -5.66
N PRO A 29 15.75 8.64 -6.96
CA PRO A 29 14.87 7.82 -7.78
C PRO A 29 14.77 6.47 -7.06
N ARG A 30 13.56 6.07 -6.68
CA ARG A 30 13.32 4.75 -6.11
C ARG A 30 13.77 3.77 -7.19
N GLN A 31 14.96 3.21 -7.04
CA GLN A 31 15.57 2.28 -8.01
C GLN A 31 14.88 0.90 -8.03
N GLY A 32 13.72 0.76 -7.39
CA GLY A 32 12.83 -0.38 -7.52
C GLY A 32 11.51 0.08 -8.12
N HIS A 33 11.01 -0.63 -9.12
CA HIS A 33 9.65 -0.45 -9.63
C HIS A 33 8.66 -0.56 -8.47
N ASN A 34 7.63 0.29 -8.48
CA ASN A 34 6.60 0.22 -7.45
C ASN A 34 5.89 -1.13 -7.56
N LEU A 35 5.87 -1.86 -6.45
CA LEU A 35 5.17 -3.14 -6.33
C LEU A 35 3.76 -3.11 -6.94
N PHE A 36 2.98 -2.08 -6.59
CA PHE A 36 1.59 -1.99 -7.02
C PHE A 36 1.47 -1.65 -8.51
N GLU A 37 2.44 -0.94 -9.08
CA GLU A 37 2.52 -0.73 -10.54
C GLU A 37 2.83 -2.05 -11.25
N ALA A 38 3.82 -2.82 -10.76
CA ALA A 38 4.15 -4.12 -11.34
C ALA A 38 2.96 -5.09 -11.26
N ALA A 39 2.23 -5.12 -10.13
CA ALA A 39 1.04 -5.96 -9.99
C ALA A 39 -0.11 -5.50 -10.90
N ALA A 40 -0.34 -4.19 -11.02
CA ALA A 40 -1.38 -3.65 -11.90
C ALA A 40 -1.09 -3.99 -13.38
N GLU A 41 0.15 -3.78 -13.83
CA GLU A 41 0.56 -4.09 -15.20
C GLU A 41 0.52 -5.60 -15.47
N TYR A 42 0.98 -6.42 -14.52
CA TYR A 42 0.90 -7.88 -14.63
C TYR A 42 -0.54 -8.37 -14.80
N VAL A 43 -1.46 -7.95 -13.92
CA VAL A 43 -2.86 -8.40 -13.99
C VAL A 43 -3.56 -7.87 -15.24
N ALA A 44 -3.30 -6.62 -15.65
CA ALA A 44 -3.85 -6.07 -16.88
C ALA A 44 -3.34 -6.84 -18.12
N ALA A 45 -2.04 -7.11 -18.19
CA ALA A 45 -1.44 -7.89 -19.27
C ALA A 45 -2.02 -9.32 -19.33
N CYS A 46 -2.21 -9.98 -18.18
CA CYS A 46 -2.90 -11.28 -18.13
C CYS A 46 -4.35 -11.21 -18.63
N ALA A 47 -5.08 -10.14 -18.30
CA ALA A 47 -6.47 -9.96 -18.77
C ALA A 47 -6.56 -9.63 -20.27
N GLU A 48 -5.47 -9.09 -20.84
CA GLU A 48 -5.33 -8.74 -22.26
C GLU A 48 -4.67 -9.86 -23.09
N ASP A 49 -4.40 -11.04 -22.49
CA ASP A 49 -3.66 -12.15 -23.10
C ASP A 49 -2.25 -11.77 -23.62
N ASP A 50 -1.62 -10.74 -23.03
CA ASP A 50 -0.27 -10.28 -23.37
C ASP A 50 0.78 -10.89 -22.42
N GLN A 51 1.21 -12.12 -22.72
CA GLN A 51 2.17 -12.84 -21.89
C GLN A 51 3.54 -12.12 -21.83
N GLY A 52 3.96 -11.44 -22.89
CA GLY A 52 5.24 -10.73 -22.92
C GLY A 52 5.28 -9.59 -21.92
N ARG A 53 4.22 -8.78 -21.87
CA ARG A 53 4.07 -7.71 -20.87
C ARG A 53 3.90 -8.26 -19.46
N ALA A 54 3.21 -9.38 -19.30
CA ALA A 54 3.08 -10.04 -18.00
C ALA A 54 4.46 -10.48 -17.46
N ASP A 55 5.27 -11.14 -18.30
CA ASP A 55 6.61 -11.59 -17.92
C ASP A 55 7.54 -10.40 -17.60
N GLU A 56 7.46 -9.32 -18.38
CA GLU A 56 8.20 -8.09 -18.09
C GLU A 56 7.81 -7.52 -16.72
N ALA A 57 6.52 -7.35 -16.46
CA ALA A 57 6.03 -6.82 -15.18
C ALA A 57 6.43 -7.71 -13.99
N ALA A 58 6.34 -9.04 -14.16
CA ALA A 58 6.74 -10.00 -13.14
C ALA A 58 8.25 -9.93 -12.80
N SER A 59 9.10 -9.61 -13.78
CA SER A 59 10.55 -9.48 -13.57
C SER A 59 10.97 -8.30 -12.71
N ARG A 60 10.09 -7.30 -12.54
CA ARG A 60 10.39 -6.03 -11.85
C ARG A 60 10.41 -6.15 -10.32
N VAL A 61 9.84 -7.22 -9.77
CA VAL A 61 9.68 -7.44 -8.33
C VAL A 61 9.89 -8.91 -7.96
N SER A 62 10.09 -9.20 -6.67
CA SER A 62 10.17 -10.61 -6.25
C SER A 62 8.82 -11.32 -6.41
N PRO A 63 8.80 -12.66 -6.60
CA PRO A 63 7.54 -13.41 -6.72
C PRO A 63 6.60 -13.23 -5.53
N GLY A 64 7.15 -13.13 -4.31
CA GLY A 64 6.36 -12.88 -3.10
C GLY A 64 5.76 -11.48 -3.07
N ALA A 65 6.50 -10.48 -3.56
CA ALA A 65 5.99 -9.12 -3.71
C ALA A 65 4.86 -9.10 -4.75
N LEU A 66 5.07 -9.68 -5.95
CA LEU A 66 4.04 -9.77 -6.98
C LEU A 66 2.76 -10.43 -6.47
N SER A 67 2.89 -11.58 -5.79
CA SER A 67 1.74 -12.30 -5.21
C SER A 67 0.96 -11.44 -4.22
N PHE A 68 1.66 -10.68 -3.36
CA PHE A 68 1.02 -9.75 -2.45
C PHE A 68 0.29 -8.62 -3.19
N GLY A 69 0.91 -8.02 -4.21
CA GLY A 69 0.29 -6.97 -5.03
C GLY A 69 -0.95 -7.47 -5.79
N VAL A 70 -0.89 -8.67 -6.37
CA VAL A 70 -2.02 -9.32 -7.07
C VAL A 70 -3.17 -9.59 -6.10
N ASN A 71 -2.90 -10.11 -4.91
CA ASN A 71 -3.92 -10.35 -3.90
C ASN A 71 -4.61 -9.05 -3.45
N GLU A 72 -3.85 -7.98 -3.22
CA GLU A 72 -4.40 -6.67 -2.86
C GLU A 72 -5.27 -6.09 -3.99
N LEU A 73 -4.83 -6.20 -5.24
CA LEU A 73 -5.60 -5.75 -6.39
C LEU A 73 -6.91 -6.56 -6.51
N ALA A 74 -6.85 -7.88 -6.37
CA ALA A 74 -8.02 -8.75 -6.42
C ALA A 74 -9.06 -8.39 -5.33
N CYS A 75 -8.61 -8.19 -4.08
CA CYS A 75 -9.49 -7.76 -2.98
C CYS A 75 -10.17 -6.41 -3.28
N ARG A 76 -9.41 -5.42 -3.75
CA ARG A 76 -9.94 -4.09 -4.07
C ARG A 76 -10.94 -4.14 -5.23
N ALA A 77 -10.62 -4.88 -6.29
CA ALA A 77 -11.48 -5.08 -7.44
C ALA A 77 -12.79 -5.79 -7.04
N LEU A 78 -12.69 -6.83 -6.22
CA LEU A 78 -13.86 -7.56 -5.72
C LEU A 78 -14.78 -6.67 -4.88
N ILE A 79 -14.22 -5.86 -3.96
CA ILE A 79 -15.01 -4.94 -3.14
C ILE A 79 -15.69 -3.87 -4.01
N ALA A 80 -14.98 -3.32 -5.00
CA ALA A 80 -15.54 -2.35 -5.93
C ALA A 80 -16.70 -2.97 -6.72
N LEU A 81 -16.48 -4.14 -7.33
CA LEU A 81 -17.50 -4.83 -8.14
C LEU A 81 -18.71 -5.27 -7.31
N ALA A 82 -18.50 -5.74 -6.08
CA ALA A 82 -19.59 -6.10 -5.17
C ALA A 82 -20.49 -4.90 -4.84
N ARG A 83 -19.90 -3.72 -4.66
CA ARG A 83 -20.66 -2.48 -4.47
C ARG A 83 -21.42 -2.08 -5.73
N GLU A 84 -20.79 -2.17 -6.90
CA GLU A 84 -21.43 -1.88 -8.18
C GLU A 84 -22.62 -2.80 -8.46
N ARG A 85 -22.53 -4.09 -8.09
CA ARG A 85 -23.60 -5.08 -8.24
C ARG A 85 -24.62 -5.08 -7.11
N ASN A 86 -24.37 -4.32 -6.03
CA ASN A 86 -25.14 -4.39 -4.79
C ASN A 86 -25.29 -5.84 -4.27
N GLU A 87 -24.20 -6.61 -4.35
CA GLU A 87 -24.10 -8.00 -3.92
C GLU A 87 -23.02 -8.16 -2.84
N SER A 88 -23.04 -9.30 -2.14
CA SER A 88 -21.96 -9.61 -1.20
C SER A 88 -20.66 -9.94 -1.96
N PRO A 89 -19.47 -9.62 -1.42
CA PRO A 89 -18.20 -10.04 -2.04
C PRO A 89 -18.08 -11.55 -2.26
N SER A 90 -18.69 -12.36 -1.37
CA SER A 90 -18.72 -13.82 -1.51
C SER A 90 -19.49 -14.25 -2.76
N THR A 91 -20.70 -13.70 -2.95
CA THR A 91 -21.54 -13.97 -4.13
C THR A 91 -20.82 -13.61 -5.42
N VAL A 92 -20.25 -12.41 -5.49
CA VAL A 92 -19.50 -11.95 -6.68
C VAL A 92 -18.29 -12.84 -6.97
N ALA A 93 -17.50 -13.18 -5.95
CA ALA A 93 -16.32 -14.03 -6.13
C ALA A 93 -16.68 -15.43 -6.64
N ARG A 94 -17.73 -16.04 -6.09
CA ARG A 94 -18.22 -17.35 -6.54
C ARG A 94 -18.74 -17.29 -7.97
N SER A 95 -19.50 -16.26 -8.30
CA SER A 95 -20.03 -16.01 -9.65
C SER A 95 -18.90 -15.87 -10.70
N LEU A 96 -17.86 -15.06 -10.40
CA LEU A 96 -16.70 -14.88 -11.28
C LEU A 96 -15.94 -16.20 -11.54
N LEU A 97 -15.93 -17.10 -10.56
CA LEU A 97 -15.27 -18.40 -10.64
C LEU A 97 -16.19 -19.53 -11.14
N GLY A 98 -17.43 -19.23 -11.54
CA GLY A 98 -18.39 -20.24 -12.01
C GLY A 98 -18.80 -21.26 -10.94
N LEU A 99 -18.67 -20.92 -9.66
CA LEU A 99 -19.04 -21.77 -8.54
C LEU A 99 -20.54 -21.64 -8.27
N ARG A 100 -21.26 -22.77 -8.20
CA ARG A 100 -22.69 -22.76 -7.82
C ARG A 100 -22.86 -22.31 -6.37
N ASP A 101 -23.88 -21.51 -6.08
CA ASP A 101 -24.29 -21.26 -4.70
C ASP A 101 -24.86 -22.56 -4.12
N GLN A 102 -24.24 -23.07 -3.05
CA GLN A 102 -24.71 -24.23 -2.30
C GLN A 102 -25.40 -23.72 -1.05
#